data_AF-A0A2D4K7Q1-F1
#
_entry.id   AF-A0A2D4K7Q1-F1
#
_cell.length_a   1.000
_cell.length_b   1.000
_cell.length_c   1.000
_cell.angle_alpha   90.00
_cell.angle_beta   90.00
_cell.angle_gamma   90.00
#
_symmetry.space_group_name_H-M   'P 1'
#
loop_
_entity.id
_entity.type
_entity.pdbx_description
1 polymer ?
#
loop_
_entity_poly.entity_id
_entity_poly.type
_entity_poly.pdbx_seq_one_letter_code
_entity_poly.pdbx_strand_id
1 'polypeptide(L)'
;DGTIHQVYVLKRPHVDKFLQRMGDLFECVLFTASLAKYADPVADLLDRWGVFTARLFRESCVFHRGNYVKDLSRLGRELSKVVIVDNSPASYIFHPENAVLHCLHINTRSVNATL
;
A
#
# COMPACT_ATOMS: atom_id res chain seq x y z
N ASP A 1 -25.24 0.12 -5.90
CA ASP A 1 -26.12 0.58 -4.81
C ASP A 1 -26.17 2.10 -4.60
N GLY A 2 -25.48 2.93 -5.40
CA GLY A 2 -25.72 4.39 -5.41
C GLY A 2 -25.40 5.16 -4.12
N THR A 3 -24.92 4.47 -3.07
CA THR A 3 -24.60 5.07 -1.77
C THR A 3 -23.30 5.88 -1.86
N ILE A 4 -23.41 7.18 -1.63
CA ILE A 4 -22.25 8.08 -1.49
C ILE A 4 -21.65 7.86 -0.10
N HIS A 5 -20.42 7.35 -0.03
CA HIS A 5 -19.66 7.23 1.21
C HIS A 5 -18.66 8.39 1.29
N GLN A 6 -18.83 9.29 2.26
CA GLN A 6 -17.82 10.30 2.55
C GLN A 6 -16.67 9.65 3.32
N VAL A 7 -15.47 9.75 2.75
CA VAL A 7 -14.23 9.23 3.33
C VAL A 7 -13.34 10.41 3.67
N TYR A 8 -12.87 10.47 4.92
CA TYR A 8 -11.83 11.41 5.33
C TYR A 8 -10.48 10.71 5.26
N VAL A 9 -9.55 11.30 4.51
CA VAL A 9 -8.19 10.79 4.38
C VAL A 9 -7.23 11.80 5.00
N LEU A 10 -6.36 11.31 5.88
CA LEU A 10 -5.28 12.11 6.45
C LEU A 10 -3.97 11.68 5.81
N LYS A 11 -3.25 12.66 5.27
CA LYS A 11 -1.95 12.42 4.67
C LYS A 11 -0.89 12.33 5.77
N ARG A 12 -0.07 11.29 5.74
CA ARG A 12 1.04 11.16 6.70
C ARG A 12 2.06 12.29 6.51
N PRO A 13 2.58 12.91 7.59
CA PRO A 13 3.66 13.88 7.48
C PRO A 13 4.83 13.33 6.66
N HIS A 14 5.37 14.15 5.75
CA HIS A 14 6.50 13.84 4.87
C HIS A 14 6.26 12.80 3.76
N VAL A 15 5.05 12.23 3.61
CA VAL A 15 4.79 11.21 2.56
C VAL A 15 5.07 11.72 1.15
N ASP A 16 4.81 13.00 0.90
CA ASP A 16 5.11 13.69 -0.34
C ASP A 16 6.60 13.59 -0.71
N LYS A 17 7.46 14.00 0.23
CA LYS A 17 8.93 13.98 0.06
C LYS A 17 9.45 12.55 -0.03
N PHE A 18 8.85 11.64 0.73
CA PHE A 18 9.16 10.22 0.67
C PHE A 18 8.87 9.64 -0.72
N LEU A 19 7.65 9.80 -1.22
CA LEU A 19 7.25 9.26 -2.53
C LEU A 19 8.09 9.86 -3.65
N GLN A 20 8.32 11.16 -3.66
CA GLN A 20 9.19 11.79 -4.65
C GLN A 20 10.59 11.16 -4.63
N ARG A 21 11.19 11.00 -3.45
CA ARG A 21 12.52 10.40 -3.34
C ARG A 21 12.55 8.92 -3.70
N MET A 22 11.50 8.16 -3.38
CA MET A 22 11.39 6.75 -3.72
C MET A 22 11.20 6.54 -5.22
N GLY A 23 10.44 7.41 -5.88
CA GLY A 23 10.26 7.39 -7.34
C GLY A 23 11.56 7.59 -8.12
N ASP A 24 12.52 8.35 -7.58
CA ASP A 24 13.85 8.52 -8.18
C ASP A 24 14.74 7.26 -8.06
N LEU A 25 14.45 6.39 -7.09
CA LEU A 25 15.35 5.31 -6.65
C LEU A 25 14.83 3.91 -6.97
N PHE A 26 13.51 3.73 -7.05
CA PHE A 26 12.87 2.42 -7.12
C PHE A 26 11.71 2.41 -8.12
N GLU A 27 11.46 1.25 -8.70
CA GLU A 27 10.16 0.92 -9.28
C GLU A 27 9.12 0.84 -8.14
N CYS A 28 8.31 1.87 -7.98
CA CYS A 28 7.33 1.92 -6.91
C CYS A 28 6.00 1.31 -7.36
N VAL A 29 5.44 0.42 -6.54
CA VAL A 29 4.14 -0.22 -6.76
C VAL A 29 3.25 0.02 -5.54
N LEU A 30 2.06 0.58 -5.76
CA LEU A 30 1.06 0.67 -4.71
C LEU A 30 0.43 -0.71 -4.53
N PHE A 31 0.63 -1.35 -3.39
CA PHE A 31 -0.01 -2.63 -3.08
C PHE A 31 -0.88 -2.46 -1.84
N THR A 32 -2.20 -2.63 -1.95
CA THR A 32 -3.15 -2.45 -0.82
C THR A 32 -4.16 -3.58 -0.74
N ALA A 33 -4.57 -3.96 0.48
CA ALA A 33 -5.66 -4.90 0.72
C ALA A 33 -7.06 -4.24 0.61
N SER A 34 -7.12 -2.95 0.27
CA SER A 34 -8.36 -2.23 -0.01
C SER A 34 -8.85 -2.46 -1.43
N LEU A 35 -10.14 -2.24 -1.65
CA LEU A 35 -10.76 -2.31 -2.98
C LEU A 35 -10.35 -1.09 -3.82
N ALA A 36 -10.16 -1.30 -5.13
CA ALA A 36 -9.82 -0.25 -6.09
C ALA A 36 -10.76 0.97 -5.99
N LYS A 37 -12.08 0.74 -5.89
CA LYS A 37 -13.12 1.80 -5.77
C LYS A 37 -12.88 2.83 -4.66
N TYR A 38 -12.14 2.44 -3.63
CA TYR A 38 -11.77 3.30 -2.52
C TYR A 38 -10.35 3.82 -2.67
N ALA A 39 -9.42 2.94 -3.03
CA ALA A 39 -7.99 3.23 -3.01
C ALA A 39 -7.52 4.05 -4.21
N ASP A 40 -8.14 3.92 -5.38
CA ASP A 40 -7.75 4.65 -6.59
C ASP A 40 -7.88 6.18 -6.41
N PRO A 41 -9.04 6.72 -5.98
CA PRO A 41 -9.15 8.17 -5.76
C PRO A 41 -8.14 8.71 -4.74
N VAL A 42 -7.80 7.90 -3.72
CA VAL A 42 -6.82 8.28 -2.71
C VAL A 42 -5.41 8.26 -3.30
N ALA A 43 -5.08 7.26 -4.11
CA ALA A 43 -3.80 7.16 -4.81
C ALA A 43 -3.62 8.32 -5.79
N ASP A 44 -4.67 8.73 -6.50
CA ASP A 44 -4.61 9.86 -7.44
C ASP A 44 -4.32 11.19 -6.71
N LEU A 45 -4.89 11.38 -5.52
CA LEU A 45 -4.62 12.57 -4.71
C LEU A 45 -3.22 12.56 -4.07
N LEU A 46 -2.69 11.36 -3.79
CA LEU A 46 -1.39 11.17 -3.14
C LEU A 46 -0.23 11.26 -4.14
N ASP A 47 -0.35 10.60 -5.29
CA ASP A 47 0.71 10.43 -6.27
C ASP A 47 0.79 11.60 -7.26
N ARG A 48 1.31 12.72 -6.76
CA ARG A 48 1.44 13.96 -7.55
C ARG A 48 2.53 13.92 -8.62
N TRP A 49 3.41 12.91 -8.59
CA TRP A 49 4.57 12.83 -9.49
C TRP A 49 4.56 11.59 -10.40
N GLY A 50 3.50 10.77 -10.35
CA GLY A 50 3.43 9.54 -11.13
C GLY A 50 4.47 8.50 -10.69
N VAL A 51 4.73 8.43 -9.39
CA VAL A 51 5.69 7.53 -8.75
C VAL A 51 5.25 6.07 -8.91
N PHE A 52 3.95 5.78 -8.79
CA PHE A 52 3.46 4.41 -8.85
C PHE A 52 3.35 3.91 -10.30
N THR A 53 4.22 2.99 -10.65
CA THR A 53 4.24 2.32 -11.97
C THR A 53 3.10 1.30 -12.13
N ALA A 54 2.61 0.76 -11.02
CA ALA A 54 1.48 -0.15 -10.96
C ALA A 54 0.71 0.01 -9.64
N ARG A 55 -0.58 -0.37 -9.68
CA ARG A 55 -1.47 -0.41 -8.51
C ARG A 55 -2.08 -1.79 -8.40
N LEU A 56 -1.89 -2.43 -7.25
CA LEU A 56 -2.37 -3.77 -6.91
C LEU A 56 -3.30 -3.65 -5.71
N PHE A 57 -4.52 -4.13 -5.89
CA PHE A 57 -5.60 -4.00 -4.91
C PHE A 57 -5.89 -5.36 -4.26
N ARG A 58 -6.98 -5.42 -3.49
CA ARG A 58 -7.43 -6.63 -2.79
C ARG A 58 -7.47 -7.87 -3.68
N GLU A 59 -7.87 -7.72 -4.93
CA GLU A 59 -8.00 -8.81 -5.90
C GLU A 59 -6.64 -9.44 -6.24
N SER A 60 -5.55 -8.69 -6.06
CA SER A 60 -4.17 -9.18 -6.23
C SER A 60 -3.61 -9.87 -4.98
N CYS A 61 -4.29 -9.77 -3.84
CA CYS A 61 -3.91 -10.47 -2.61
C CYS A 61 -4.29 -11.95 -2.66
N VAL A 62 -3.51 -12.78 -1.97
CA VAL A 62 -3.87 -14.17 -1.67
C VAL A 62 -4.64 -14.19 -0.35
N PHE A 63 -5.86 -14.74 -0.35
CA PHE A 63 -6.61 -14.94 0.89
C PHE A 63 -6.11 -16.20 1.60
N HIS A 64 -5.34 -16.02 2.68
CA HIS A 64 -4.70 -17.10 3.43
C HIS A 64 -5.01 -16.99 4.91
N ARG A 65 -5.63 -18.03 5.49
CA ARG A 65 -5.97 -18.11 6.93
C ARG A 65 -6.68 -16.85 7.47
N GLY A 66 -7.67 -16.35 6.72
CA GLY A 66 -8.44 -15.16 7.10
C GLY A 66 -7.76 -13.82 6.83
N ASN A 67 -6.54 -13.81 6.28
CA ASN A 67 -5.77 -12.60 5.99
C ASN A 67 -5.57 -12.41 4.49
N TYR A 68 -5.47 -11.16 4.06
CA TYR A 68 -5.05 -10.81 2.70
C TYR A 68 -3.53 -10.69 2.69
N VAL A 69 -2.86 -11.68 2.11
CA VAL A 69 -1.40 -11.75 2.00
C VAL A 69 -0.95 -11.23 0.63
N LYS A 70 0.08 -10.40 0.64
CA LYS A 70 0.72 -9.81 -0.53
C LYS A 70 1.89 -10.70 -0.92
N ASP A 71 1.61 -11.70 -1.73
CA ASP A 71 2.60 -12.68 -2.18
C ASP A 71 3.57 -12.05 -3.21
N LEU A 72 4.75 -11.65 -2.74
CA LEU A 72 5.77 -10.96 -3.55
C LEU A 72 6.31 -11.80 -4.71
N SER A 73 6.23 -13.13 -4.62
CA SER A 73 6.66 -14.03 -5.69
C SER A 73 5.85 -13.85 -6.98
N ARG A 74 4.64 -13.29 -6.88
CA ARG A 74 3.74 -13.02 -8.01
C ARG A 74 4.04 -11.71 -8.74
N LEU A 75 4.98 -10.91 -8.27
CA LEU A 75 5.33 -9.63 -8.88
C LEU A 75 6.17 -9.78 -10.16
N GLY A 76 6.68 -10.98 -10.46
CA GLY A 76 7.57 -11.17 -11.62
C GLY A 76 8.89 -10.39 -11.48
N ARG A 77 9.39 -10.26 -10.25
CA ARG A 77 10.67 -9.64 -9.90
C ARG A 77 11.46 -10.60 -9.03
N GLU A 78 12.78 -10.53 -9.11
CA GLU A 78 13.65 -11.31 -8.22
C GLU A 78 13.47 -10.85 -6.77
N LEU A 79 13.14 -11.78 -5.85
CA LEU A 79 12.86 -11.43 -4.45
C LEU A 79 14.05 -10.71 -3.78
N SER A 80 15.29 -10.99 -4.17
CA SER A 80 16.48 -10.27 -3.67
C SER A 80 16.51 -8.77 -4.00
N LYS A 81 15.64 -8.31 -4.91
CA LYS A 81 15.51 -6.91 -5.37
C LYS A 81 14.15 -6.29 -5.01
N VAL A 82 13.33 -6.99 -4.23
CA VAL A 82 12.00 -6.52 -3.82
C VAL A 82 12.03 -6.19 -2.34
N VAL A 83 11.43 -5.05 -1.99
CA VAL A 83 11.15 -4.68 -0.60
C VAL A 83 9.68 -4.32 -0.47
N ILE A 84 9.05 -4.72 0.63
CA ILE A 84 7.69 -4.31 0.98
C ILE A 84 7.71 -3.45 2.23
N VAL A 85 7.00 -2.32 2.17
CA VAL A 85 6.72 -1.47 3.33
C VAL A 85 5.25 -1.63 3.67
N ASP A 86 4.96 -2.28 4.80
CA ASP A 86 3.61 -2.51 5.29
C ASP A 86 3.59 -2.43 6.82
N ASN A 87 2.44 -2.04 7.38
CA ASN A 87 2.26 -1.90 8.82
C ASN A 87 1.69 -3.16 9.48
N SER A 88 1.35 -4.20 8.70
CA SER A 88 0.74 -5.44 9.18
C SER A 88 1.61 -6.65 8.84
N PRO A 89 2.20 -7.33 9.83
CA PRO A 89 2.99 -8.55 9.61
C PRO A 89 2.25 -9.67 8.87
N ALA A 90 0.93 -9.74 9.00
CA ALA A 90 0.12 -10.72 8.27
C ALA A 90 0.15 -10.48 6.75
N SER A 91 0.36 -9.25 6.30
CA SER A 91 0.37 -8.88 4.87
C SER A 91 1.56 -9.49 4.12
N TYR A 92 2.70 -9.73 4.79
CA TYR A 92 3.93 -10.22 4.15
C TYR A 92 4.42 -11.54 4.77
N ILE A 93 3.51 -12.33 5.35
CA ILE A 93 3.84 -13.56 6.07
C ILE A 93 4.61 -14.60 5.23
N PHE A 94 4.52 -14.54 3.91
CA PHE A 94 5.27 -15.42 3.00
C PHE A 94 6.70 -14.95 2.72
N HIS A 95 7.01 -13.66 2.93
CA HIS A 95 8.29 -13.04 2.60
C HIS A 95 8.73 -12.04 3.71
N PRO A 96 8.84 -12.46 4.98
CA PRO A 96 9.16 -11.57 6.10
C PRO A 96 10.53 -10.90 5.99
N GLU A 97 11.49 -11.53 5.32
CA GLU A 97 12.84 -11.02 5.07
C GLU A 97 12.87 -9.82 4.11
N ASN A 98 11.82 -9.66 3.29
CA ASN A 98 11.67 -8.55 2.37
C ASN A 98 10.95 -7.35 3.00
N ALA A 99 10.51 -7.47 4.26
CA ALA A 99 9.63 -6.50 4.88
C ALA A 99 10.40 -5.46 5.72
N VAL A 100 10.10 -4.19 5.44
CA VAL A 100 10.40 -3.08 6.36
C VAL A 100 9.11 -2.75 7.09
N LEU A 101 8.99 -3.22 8.33
CA LEU A 101 7.83 -2.92 9.18
C LEU A 101 7.79 -1.41 9.46
N HIS A 102 6.75 -0.73 8.98
CA HIS A 102 6.54 0.66 9.31
C HIS A 102 5.57 0.79 10.49
N CYS A 103 5.99 1.50 11.55
CA CYS A 103 5.13 1.77 12.70
C CYS A 103 3.86 2.54 12.30
N LEU A 104 2.70 2.05 12.74
CA LEU A 104 1.40 2.65 12.52
C LEU A 104 1.28 3.94 13.34
N HIS A 105 1.10 5.09 12.69
CA HIS A 105 0.76 6.32 13.41
C HIS A 105 -0.76 6.36 13.63
N ILE A 106 -1.22 6.01 14.82
CA ILE A 106 -2.62 6.12 15.20
C ILE A 106 -2.86 7.56 15.67
N ASN A 107 -3.48 8.38 14.83
CA ASN A 107 -4.12 9.61 15.28
C ASN A 107 -5.58 9.27 15.61
N THR A 108 -6.01 9.46 16.86
CA THR A 108 -7.22 8.89 17.46
C THR A 108 -8.56 9.50 17.00
N ARG A 109 -8.69 9.88 15.73
CA ARG A 109 -9.98 10.22 15.10
C ARG A 109 -9.94 9.87 13.61
N SER A 110 -10.78 8.90 13.22
CA SER A 110 -11.11 8.46 11.86
C SER A 110 -10.38 7.20 11.34
N VAL A 111 -11.19 6.30 10.80
CA VAL A 111 -10.91 4.91 10.41
C VAL A 111 -10.11 4.83 9.10
N ASN A 112 -9.05 4.01 9.12
CA ASN A 112 -8.37 3.34 8.00
C ASN A 112 -8.30 4.04 6.64
N ALA A 113 -7.20 4.76 6.39
CA ALA A 113 -6.30 4.53 5.27
C ALA A 113 -5.08 5.46 5.42
N THR A 114 -4.04 4.97 6.09
CA THR A 114 -2.74 5.64 6.07
C THR A 114 -1.95 5.00 4.94
N LEU A 115 -2.02 5.58 3.75
CA LEU A 115 -0.94 5.49 2.76
C LEU A 115 0.09 6.59 3.09
#